data_AF-A0A2K6UNU7-F1
#
_entry.id   AF-A0A2K6UNU7-F1
#
_cell.length_a   1.000
_cell.length_b   1.000
_cell.length_c   1.000
_cell.angle_alpha   90.00
_cell.angle_beta   90.00
_cell.angle_gamma   90.00
#
_symmetry.space_group_name_H-M   'P 1'
#
loop_
_entity.id
_entity.type
_entity.pdbx_description
1 polymer ?
#
loop_
_entity_poly.entity_id
_entity_poly.type
_entity_poly.pdbx_seq_one_letter_code
_entity_poly.pdbx_strand_id
1 'polypeptide(L)'
;MARLPHRIIKGTQCLLAEPVPGIKAEPDESNARYFHVVIAGPQDSPFEGGTFKLELFLPEEYPMAAPKHSLNSRGKQNCDSRICKRKI
;
A
#
# COMPACT_ATOMS: atom_id res chain seq x y z
N MET A 1 21.44 -3.08 -16.08
CA MET A 1 20.91 -2.56 -14.79
C MET A 1 19.91 -1.47 -15.13
N ALA A 2 18.61 -1.72 -14.95
CA ALA A 2 17.60 -0.70 -15.21
C ALA A 2 17.80 0.44 -14.21
N ARG A 3 18.21 1.62 -14.70
CA ARG A 3 18.43 2.79 -13.86
C ARG A 3 17.06 3.30 -13.42
N LEU A 4 16.72 3.10 -12.15
CA LEU A 4 15.50 3.65 -11.58
C LEU A 4 15.60 5.18 -11.53
N PRO A 5 14.52 5.91 -11.82
CA PRO A 5 14.52 7.35 -11.69
C PRO A 5 14.77 7.74 -10.23
N HIS A 6 15.60 8.77 -10.03
CA HIS A 6 16.04 9.24 -8.71
C HIS A 6 14.87 9.54 -7.75
N ARG A 7 13.72 9.96 -8.30
CA ARG A 7 12.49 10.24 -7.54
C ARG A 7 11.93 9.00 -6.82
N ILE A 8 11.99 7.83 -7.45
CA ILE A 8 11.50 6.58 -6.85
C ILE A 8 12.44 6.16 -5.72
N ILE A 9 13.75 6.17 -5.97
CA ILE A 9 14.78 5.84 -4.97
C ILE A 9 14.61 6.73 -3.72
N LYS A 10 14.48 8.04 -3.91
CA LYS A 10 14.29 9.00 -2.81
C LYS A 10 12.98 8.78 -2.06
N GLY A 11 11.89 8.44 -2.77
CA GLY A 11 10.60 8.12 -2.17
C GLY A 11 10.66 6.86 -1.31
N THR A 12 11.27 5.78 -1.84
CA THR A 12 11.48 4.53 -1.09
C THR A 12 12.35 4.75 0.14
N GLN A 13 13.44 5.51 0.00
CA GLN A 13 14.31 5.83 1.13
C GLN A 13 13.58 6.63 2.21
N CYS A 14 12.71 7.57 1.83
CA CYS A 14 11.89 8.33 2.77
C CYS A 14 10.88 7.43 3.51
N LEU A 15 10.22 6.52 2.80
CA LEU A 15 9.29 5.55 3.38
C LEU A 15 9.98 4.57 4.34
N LEU A 16 11.22 4.18 4.03
CA LEU A 16 12.03 3.33 4.90
C LEU A 16 12.55 4.08 6.13
N ALA A 17 12.87 5.37 5.99
CA ALA A 17 13.35 6.20 7.09
C ALA A 17 12.22 6.58 8.06
N GLU A 18 11.02 6.83 7.54
CA GLU A 18 9.83 7.21 8.32
C GLU A 18 8.67 6.23 8.06
N PRO A 19 8.70 5.03 8.65
CA PRO A 19 7.64 4.06 8.49
C PRO A 19 6.37 4.56 9.18
N VAL A 20 5.30 4.71 8.40
CA VAL A 20 3.98 5.09 8.93
C VAL A 20 3.45 3.93 9.78
N PRO A 21 2.95 4.17 11.00
CA PRO A 21 2.41 3.11 11.85
C PRO A 21 1.27 2.38 11.14
N GLY A 22 1.42 1.07 10.99
CA GLY A 22 0.46 0.23 10.28
C GLY A 22 0.63 0.21 8.76
N ILE A 23 1.64 0.85 8.16
CA ILE A 23 1.93 0.73 6.73
C ILE A 23 3.39 0.28 6.56
N LYS A 24 3.58 -0.81 5.82
CA LYS A 24 4.89 -1.32 5.43
C LYS A 24 4.97 -1.31 3.91
N ALA A 25 6.00 -0.72 3.33
CA ALA A 25 6.20 -0.69 1.89
C ALA A 25 7.59 -1.22 1.56
N GLU A 26 7.65 -2.29 0.78
CA GLU A 26 8.90 -2.97 0.43
C GLU A 26 9.00 -3.07 -1.10
N PRO A 27 10.08 -2.56 -1.73
CA PRO A 27 10.33 -2.77 -3.15
C PRO A 27 10.68 -4.24 -3.43
N ASP A 28 10.31 -4.73 -4.61
CA ASP A 28 10.73 -6.04 -5.08
C ASP A 28 12.20 -6.03 -5.54
N GLU A 29 12.97 -7.06 -5.17
CA GLU A 29 14.40 -7.17 -5.51
C GLU A 29 14.64 -7.43 -7.01
N SER A 30 13.70 -8.11 -7.67
CA SER A 30 13.78 -8.42 -9.10
C SER A 30 13.36 -7.22 -9.94
N ASN A 31 12.38 -6.46 -9.46
CA ASN A 31 11.86 -5.30 -10.17
C ASN A 31 11.52 -4.15 -9.22
N ALA A 32 12.43 -3.22 -9.05
CA ALA A 32 12.23 -2.03 -8.21
C ALA A 32 11.18 -1.02 -8.75
N ARG A 33 10.46 -1.35 -9.82
CA ARG A 33 9.21 -0.68 -10.22
C ARG A 33 7.98 -1.31 -9.58
N TYR A 34 8.16 -2.43 -8.89
CA TYR A 34 7.15 -3.18 -8.16
C TYR A 34 7.35 -2.95 -6.66
N PHE A 35 6.27 -2.63 -5.98
CA PHE A 35 6.25 -2.35 -4.55
C PHE A 35 5.15 -3.16 -3.89
N HIS A 36 5.52 -3.91 -2.87
CA HIS A 36 4.62 -4.63 -1.99
C HIS A 36 4.33 -3.76 -0.78
N VAL A 37 3.09 -3.32 -0.66
CA VAL A 37 2.64 -2.49 0.46
C VAL A 37 1.66 -3.27 1.31
N VAL A 38 1.95 -3.39 2.60
CA VAL A 38 1.12 -4.06 3.58
C VAL A 38 0.58 -3.02 4.55
N ILE A 39 -0.74 -2.87 4.57
CA ILE A 39 -1.45 -1.93 5.44
C ILE A 39 -2.22 -2.71 6.50
N ALA A 40 -1.92 -2.47 7.77
CA ALA A 40 -2.73 -2.88 8.90
C ALA A 40 -3.98 -2.01 8.94
N GLY A 41 -5.14 -2.63 9.14
CA GLY A 41 -6.39 -1.92 9.28
C GLY A 41 -6.38 -1.03 10.54
N PRO A 42 -6.87 0.21 10.44
CA PRO A 42 -6.92 1.11 11.58
C PRO A 42 -7.87 0.58 12.66
N GLN A 43 -7.53 0.87 13.91
CA GLN A 43 -8.30 0.46 15.09
C GLN A 43 -9.70 1.10 15.15
N ASP A 44 -9.90 2.25 14.50
CA ASP A 44 -11.20 2.95 14.43
C ASP A 44 -12.11 2.48 13.28
N SER A 45 -11.91 1.27 12.74
CA SER A 45 -12.71 0.77 11.63
C SER A 45 -13.05 -0.71 11.78
N PRO A 46 -14.09 -1.22 11.09
CA PRO A 46 -14.42 -2.66 11.07
C PRO A 46 -13.31 -3.55 10.49
N PHE A 47 -12.23 -2.91 10.03
CA PHE A 47 -11.01 -3.54 9.54
C PHE A 47 -9.92 -3.65 10.61
N GLU A 48 -10.20 -3.30 11.87
CA GLU A 48 -9.28 -3.50 13.00
C GLU A 48 -8.80 -4.96 13.04
N GLY A 49 -7.48 -5.15 13.08
CA GLY A 49 -6.85 -6.48 13.03
C GLY A 49 -6.78 -7.10 11.63
N GLY A 50 -7.33 -6.45 10.61
CA GLY A 50 -7.18 -6.82 9.20
C GLY A 50 -5.82 -6.43 8.65
N THR A 51 -5.33 -7.18 7.65
CA THR A 51 -4.12 -6.81 6.89
C THR A 51 -4.46 -6.77 5.41
N PHE A 52 -4.20 -5.62 4.79
CA PHE A 52 -4.41 -5.37 3.38
C PHE A 52 -3.07 -5.44 2.66
N LYS A 53 -3.01 -6.28 1.62
CA LYS A 53 -1.85 -6.36 0.74
C LYS A 53 -2.16 -5.59 -0.53
N LEU A 54 -1.32 -4.63 -0.85
CA LEU A 54 -1.39 -3.78 -2.03
C LEU A 54 -0.13 -4.02 -2.85
N GLU A 55 -0.32 -4.12 -4.15
CA GLU A 55 0.75 -4.23 -5.12
C GLU A 55 0.75 -2.94 -5.94
N LEU A 56 1.87 -2.24 -5.95
CA LEU A 56 2.03 -1.00 -6.70
C LEU A 56 3.03 -1.22 -7.83
N PHE A 57 2.60 -0.90 -9.04
CA PHE A 57 3.33 -1.05 -10.28
C PHE A 57 3.56 0.32 -10.93
N LEU A 58 4.83 0.67 -11.09
CA LEU A 58 5.24 1.90 -11.77
C LEU A 58 5.51 1.62 -13.26
N PRO A 59 4.71 2.19 -14.17
CA PRO A 59 4.99 2.12 -15.60
C PRO A 59 6.24 2.95 -15.97
N GLU A 60 6.78 2.71 -17.15
CA GLU A 60 7.95 3.45 -17.67
C GLU A 60 7.68 4.93 -17.89
N GLU A 61 6.43 5.29 -18.16
CA GLU A 61 5.98 6.66 -18.41
C GLU A 61 5.87 7.50 -17.13
N TYR A 62 6.26 6.98 -15.95
CA TYR A 62 6.27 7.77 -14.72
C TYR A 62 7.36 8.86 -14.78
N PRO A 63 7.07 10.13 -14.46
CA PRO A 63 5.89 10.65 -13.75
C PRO A 63 4.75 11.19 -14.63
N MET A 64 4.83 11.08 -15.96
CA MET A 64 3.75 11.51 -16.87
C MET A 64 2.51 10.61 -16.75
N ALA A 65 2.69 9.30 -16.55
CA ALA A 65 1.61 8.36 -16.26
C ALA A 65 1.52 8.02 -14.78
N ALA A 66 0.30 7.91 -14.26
CA ALA A 66 0.04 7.53 -12.88
C ALA A 66 0.45 6.06 -12.61
N PRO A 67 0.96 5.73 -11.41
CA PRO A 67 1.25 4.35 -11.04
C PRO A 67 -0.05 3.54 -10.94
N LYS A 68 0.02 2.28 -11.38
CA LYS A 68 -1.09 1.34 -11.19
C LYS A 68 -0.95 0.71 -9.81
N HIS A 69 -2.04 0.60 -9.08
CA HIS A 69 -2.06 -0.13 -7.82
C HIS A 69 -3.19 -1.16 -7.86
N SER A 70 -2.90 -2.36 -7.37
CA SER A 70 -3.87 -3.43 -7.20
C SER A 70 -3.96 -3.75 -5.72
N LEU A 71 -5.11 -3.49 -5.11
CA LEU A 71 -5.39 -3.90 -3.74
C LEU A 71 -5.85 -5.37 -3.78
N ASN A 72 -5.00 -6.29 -3.34
CA ASN A 72 -5.34 -7.69 -3.19
C ASN A 72 -5.92 -7.93 -1.79
N SER A 73 -7.06 -7.31 -1.48
CA SER A 73 -7.77 -7.56 -0.22
C SER A 73 -8.58 -8.87 -0.33
N ARG A 74 -7.89 -10.02 -0.20
CA ARG A 74 -8.54 -11.32 0.06
C ARG A 74 -8.92 -11.51 1.54
N GLY A 75 -8.82 -10.45 2.34
CA GLY A 75 -9.27 -10.43 3.73
C GLY A 75 -10.79 -10.47 3.78
N LYS A 76 -11.32 -11.49 4.47
CA LYS A 76 -12.73 -11.69 4.78
C LYS A 76 -13.36 -10.36 5.19
N GLN A 77 -14.16 -9.79 4.30
CA GLN A 77 -14.95 -8.59 4.55
C GLN A 77 -16.01 -8.98 5.57
N ASN A 78 -15.67 -8.98 6.86
CA ASN A 78 -16.70 -9.03 7.89
C ASN A 78 -17.30 -7.62 8.02
N CYS A 79 -17.95 -7.17 6.96
CA CYS A 79 -18.94 -6.11 7.03
C CYS A 79 -20.17 -6.71 7.73
N ASP A 80 -20.06 -7.03 9.02
CA ASP A 80 -21.24 -7.32 9.84
C ASP A 80 -22.02 -6.00 9.88
N SER A 81 -23.10 -5.95 9.12
CA SER A 81 -23.96 -4.81 8.80
C SER A 81 -24.68 -4.19 10.01
N ARG A 82 -24.17 -4.40 11.23
CA ARG A 82 -24.74 -3.90 12.49
C ARG A 82 -24.08 -2.64 13.04
N ILE A 83 -22.88 -2.26 12.61
CA ILE A 83 -22.16 -1.10 13.18
C ILE A 83 -22.56 0.25 12.57
N CYS A 84 -23.20 0.28 11.39
CA CYS A 84 -23.59 1.53 10.72
C CYS A 84 -24.88 2.21 11.25
N LYS A 85 -25.51 1.74 12.34
CA LYS A 85 -26.69 2.41 12.91
C LYS A 85 -26.68 2.44 14.42
N ARG A 86 -25.84 3.27 15.03
CA ARG A 86 -26.04 3.77 16.41
C ARG A 86 -25.16 4.97 16.73
N LYS A 87 -25.40 6.08 16.03
CA LYS A 87 -25.17 7.42 16.57
C LYS A 87 -26.02 8.43 15.79
N ILE A 88 -27.31 8.44 16.13
CA ILE A 88 -28.16 9.64 16.05
C ILE A 88 -29.07 9.64 17.28
#